data_AF-G0L0G6-F1
#
_entry.id   AF-G0L0G6-F1
#
_cell.length_a   1.000
_cell.length_b   1.000
_cell.length_c   1.000
_cell.angle_alpha   90.00
_cell.angle_beta   90.00
_cell.angle_gamma   90.00
#
_symmetry.space_group_name_H-M   'P 1'
#
loop_
_entity.id
_entity.type
_entity.pdbx_description
1 polymer ?
#
loop_
_entity_poly.entity_id
_entity_poly.type
_entity_poly.pdbx_seq_one_letter_code
_entity_poly.pdbx_strand_id
1 'polypeptide(L)'
;MEFILKENVASINNGQTRPYIVEGGKNRYLTLTEEYKMAELDDKIHSQIEDLCAKGDHLAEEGNFAAALENYWNAFDLVPEPKTDWDSATWILTAIGDANFLGNDFKAGVDNLTYAMHCPGAIGNAFIHMRLGQCQFETGNLDRAADELTRAYALEGEEIFSEDAPKYLEFLKTRITTEPPQKKPWWKW
;
A
#
# COMPACT_ATOMS: atom_id res chain seq x y z
N MET A 1 -19.39 9.89 24.00
CA MET A 1 -18.59 10.08 25.22
C MET A 1 -17.17 10.30 24.72
N GLU A 2 -16.76 11.58 24.62
CA GLU A 2 -15.43 11.96 24.12
C GLU A 2 -14.35 11.39 25.05
N PHE A 3 -13.56 10.44 24.55
CA PHE A 3 -12.32 10.06 25.20
C PHE A 3 -11.22 10.98 24.70
N ILE A 4 -11.01 12.07 25.43
CA ILE A 4 -9.83 12.90 25.28
C ILE A 4 -8.62 12.03 25.63
N LEU A 5 -7.87 11.60 24.61
CA LEU A 5 -6.54 11.01 24.75
C LEU A 5 -5.60 12.07 25.34
N LYS A 6 -5.65 12.26 26.66
CA LYS A 6 -4.45 12.74 27.36
C LYS A 6 -3.46 11.59 27.30
N GLU A 7 -2.32 11.82 26.66
CA GLU A 7 -1.16 10.94 26.59
C GLU A 7 -0.73 10.50 27.99
N ASN A 8 -1.42 9.49 28.51
CA ASN A 8 -1.17 8.91 29.80
C ASN A 8 -0.24 7.74 29.58
N VAL A 9 1.04 8.07 29.58
CA VAL A 9 2.13 7.15 29.31
C VAL A 9 2.82 6.86 30.64
N ALA A 10 2.74 5.62 31.13
CA ALA A 10 3.41 5.22 32.37
C ALA A 10 4.63 4.34 32.07
N SER A 11 5.74 4.63 32.75
CA SER A 11 6.97 3.85 32.68
C SER A 11 6.79 2.53 33.42
N ILE A 12 6.95 1.40 32.72
CA ILE A 12 7.04 0.09 33.37
C ILE A 12 8.51 -0.24 33.72
N ASN A 13 8.72 -1.21 34.62
CA ASN A 13 9.99 -1.53 35.30
C ASN A 13 11.22 -1.78 34.38
N ASN A 14 11.04 -1.84 33.06
CA ASN A 14 12.10 -2.04 32.07
C ASN A 14 12.38 -0.81 31.18
N GLY A 15 11.88 0.39 31.54
CA GLY A 15 12.09 1.62 30.79
C GLY A 15 11.24 1.77 29.51
N GLN A 16 10.38 0.80 29.23
CA GLN A 16 9.36 0.90 28.18
C GLN A 16 8.14 1.66 28.71
N THR A 17 7.53 2.44 27.84
CA THR A 17 6.28 3.15 28.10
C THR A 17 5.11 2.39 27.49
N ARG A 18 4.03 2.19 28.23
CA ARG A 18 2.80 1.57 27.71
C ARG A 18 1.58 2.47 27.92
N PRO A 19 0.72 2.65 26.89
CA PRO A 19 -0.55 3.31 27.03
C PRO A 19 -1.46 2.53 28.00
N TYR A 20 -2.25 3.26 28.76
CA TYR A 20 -3.23 2.71 29.69
C TYR A 20 -4.53 3.51 29.68
N ILE A 21 -5.62 2.84 30.03
CA ILE A 21 -6.92 3.47 30.27
C ILE A 21 -7.27 3.41 31.76
N VAL A 22 -8.09 4.35 32.25
CA VAL A 22 -8.54 4.36 33.65
C VAL A 22 -9.96 3.81 33.72
N GLU A 23 -10.11 2.61 34.27
CA GLU A 23 -11.42 1.96 34.49
C GLU A 23 -11.64 1.76 35.98
N GLY A 24 -12.76 2.28 36.51
CA GLY A 24 -13.11 2.13 37.93
C GLY A 24 -12.07 2.68 38.91
N GLY A 25 -11.32 3.72 38.51
CA GLY A 25 -10.25 4.32 39.32
C GLY A 25 -8.93 3.54 39.33
N LYS A 26 -8.76 2.54 38.45
CA LYS A 26 -7.51 1.79 38.29
C LYS A 26 -6.96 1.92 36.88
N ASN A 27 -5.64 1.98 36.77
CA ASN A 27 -4.96 1.96 35.48
C ASN A 27 -4.96 0.53 34.93
N ARG A 28 -5.53 0.35 33.73
CA ARG A 28 -5.45 -0.89 32.96
C ARG A 28 -4.52 -0.65 31.77
N TYR A 29 -3.38 -1.33 31.78
CA TYR A 29 -2.41 -1.31 30.70
C TYR A 29 -2.91 -2.16 29.54
N LEU A 30 -2.80 -1.63 28.33
CA LEU A 30 -3.19 -2.35 27.13
C LEU A 30 -2.15 -3.44 26.79
N THR A 31 -2.62 -4.59 26.33
CA THR A 31 -1.77 -5.62 25.72
C THR A 31 -1.43 -5.23 24.28
N LEU A 32 -0.33 -5.74 23.72
CA LEU A 32 0.02 -5.53 22.30
C LEU A 32 -1.14 -5.93 21.36
N THR A 33 -1.89 -6.97 21.74
CA THR A 33 -3.08 -7.43 21.01
C THR A 33 -4.29 -6.51 21.16
N GLU A 34 -4.44 -5.83 22.31
CA GLU A 34 -5.48 -4.81 22.51
C GLU A 34 -5.09 -3.48 21.86
N GLU A 35 -3.81 -3.10 21.84
CA GLU A 35 -3.27 -1.99 21.03
C GLU A 35 -3.51 -2.25 19.53
N TYR A 36 -3.23 -3.46 19.05
CA TYR A 36 -3.46 -3.87 17.66
C TYR A 36 -4.95 -3.93 17.32
N LYS A 37 -5.81 -4.39 18.24
CA LYS A 37 -7.27 -4.31 18.09
C LYS A 37 -7.84 -2.90 18.16
N MET A 38 -7.07 -1.91 18.63
CA MET A 38 -7.51 -0.53 18.75
C MET A 38 -7.20 0.33 17.52
N ALA A 39 -6.49 -0.20 16.53
CA ALA A 39 -6.38 0.41 15.20
C ALA A 39 -7.41 -0.18 14.22
N GLU A 40 -8.56 -0.66 14.72
CA GLU A 40 -9.72 -0.90 13.88
C GLU A 40 -10.48 0.42 13.72
N LEU A 41 -10.78 0.80 12.48
CA LEU A 41 -11.62 1.95 12.16
C LEU A 41 -12.97 1.78 12.86
N ASP A 42 -13.59 2.87 13.30
CA ASP A 42 -15.00 2.82 13.69
C ASP A 42 -15.81 2.13 12.58
N ASP A 43 -16.59 1.09 12.93
CA ASP A 43 -17.29 0.23 11.95
C ASP A 43 -18.08 1.05 10.91
N LYS A 44 -18.62 2.21 11.32
CA LYS A 44 -19.34 3.10 10.41
C LYS A 44 -18.41 3.79 9.43
N ILE A 45 -17.25 4.27 9.88
CA ILE A 45 -16.24 4.89 9.01
C ILE A 45 -15.68 3.84 8.05
N HIS A 46 -15.39 2.63 8.56
CA HIS A 46 -14.92 1.53 7.73
C HIS A 46 -15.92 1.19 6.61
N SER A 47 -17.20 1.01 6.95
CA SER A 47 -18.25 0.76 5.96
C SER A 47 -18.42 1.91 4.96
N GLN A 48 -18.26 3.16 5.39
CA GLN A 48 -18.30 4.31 4.46
C GLN A 48 -17.13 4.34 3.47
N ILE A 49 -15.94 3.95 3.93
CA ILE A 49 -14.75 3.80 3.09
C ILE A 49 -15.01 2.71 2.05
N GLU A 50 -15.49 1.53 2.47
CA GLU A 50 -15.82 0.42 1.57
C GLU A 50 -16.86 0.82 0.52
N ASP A 51 -17.93 1.51 0.92
CA ASP A 51 -18.99 1.98 0.01
C ASP A 51 -18.45 2.97 -1.04
N LEU A 52 -17.51 3.83 -0.66
CA LEU A 52 -16.88 4.79 -1.57
C LEU A 52 -15.91 4.06 -2.52
N CYS A 53 -15.09 3.14 -2.02
CA CYS A 53 -14.20 2.33 -2.84
C CYS A 53 -14.98 1.50 -3.86
N ALA A 54 -16.04 0.81 -3.45
CA ALA A 54 -16.85 -0.01 -4.35
C ALA A 54 -17.51 0.83 -5.47
N LYS A 55 -17.91 2.07 -5.18
CA LYS A 55 -18.39 3.01 -6.22
C LYS A 55 -17.26 3.44 -7.16
N GLY A 56 -16.08 3.71 -6.59
CA GLY A 56 -14.88 4.01 -7.38
C GLY A 56 -14.53 2.87 -8.32
N ASP A 57 -14.54 1.63 -7.84
CA ASP A 57 -14.21 0.44 -8.62
C ASP A 57 -15.19 0.26 -9.78
N HIS A 58 -16.50 0.37 -9.53
CA HIS A 58 -17.51 0.32 -10.59
C HIS A 58 -17.29 1.41 -11.66
N LEU A 59 -16.95 2.64 -11.25
CA LEU A 59 -16.67 3.72 -12.18
C LEU A 59 -15.38 3.47 -12.98
N ALA A 60 -14.36 2.88 -12.36
CA ALA A 60 -13.11 2.51 -13.02
C ALA A 60 -13.33 1.38 -14.05
N GLU A 61 -14.15 0.38 -13.73
CA GLU A 61 -14.56 -0.69 -14.65
C GLU A 61 -15.29 -0.14 -15.90
N GLU A 62 -16.06 0.96 -15.74
CA GLU A 62 -16.69 1.69 -16.84
C GLU A 62 -15.74 2.63 -17.60
N GLY A 63 -14.47 2.73 -17.16
CA GLY A 63 -13.46 3.63 -17.74
C GLY A 63 -13.60 5.09 -17.30
N ASN A 64 -14.45 5.40 -16.32
CA ASN A 64 -14.66 6.74 -15.78
C ASN A 64 -13.68 7.04 -14.63
N PHE A 65 -12.39 7.06 -14.95
CA PHE A 65 -11.31 7.18 -13.95
C PHE A 65 -11.35 8.48 -13.15
N ALA A 66 -11.78 9.60 -13.76
CA ALA A 66 -11.89 10.87 -13.04
C ALA A 66 -12.93 10.80 -11.91
N ALA A 67 -14.09 10.21 -12.17
CA ALA A 67 -15.12 10.02 -11.14
C ALA A 67 -14.74 8.92 -10.13
N ALA A 68 -14.01 7.89 -10.57
CA ALA A 68 -13.46 6.88 -9.68
C ALA A 68 -12.50 7.51 -8.65
N LEU A 69 -11.55 8.32 -9.13
CA LEU A 69 -10.60 9.06 -8.30
C LEU A 69 -11.30 9.97 -7.28
N GLU A 70 -12.40 10.65 -7.65
CA GLU A 70 -13.18 11.44 -6.70
C GLU A 70 -13.71 10.59 -5.54
N ASN A 71 -14.25 9.40 -5.83
CA ASN A 71 -14.73 8.49 -4.79
C ASN A 71 -13.59 7.95 -3.91
N TYR A 72 -12.47 7.56 -4.50
CA TYR A 72 -11.33 7.06 -3.73
C TYR A 72 -10.70 8.13 -2.84
N TRP A 73 -10.57 9.37 -3.32
CA TRP A 73 -10.07 10.47 -2.48
C TRP A 73 -11.03 10.81 -1.34
N ASN A 74 -12.34 10.80 -1.60
CA ASN A 74 -13.33 10.91 -0.53
C ASN A 74 -13.19 9.79 0.51
N ALA A 75 -12.89 8.56 0.09
CA ALA A 75 -12.60 7.45 1.00
C ALA A 75 -11.30 7.69 1.79
N PHE A 76 -10.24 8.13 1.11
CA PHE A 76 -8.95 8.42 1.72
C PHE A 76 -9.04 9.52 2.78
N ASP A 77 -9.86 10.55 2.56
CA ASP A 77 -10.08 11.65 3.49
C ASP A 77 -10.72 11.18 4.81
N LEU A 78 -11.48 10.08 4.78
CA LEU A 78 -12.07 9.47 5.99
C LEU A 78 -11.05 8.68 6.81
N VAL A 79 -9.90 8.30 6.24
CA VAL A 79 -8.84 7.58 6.97
C VAL A 79 -8.24 8.50 8.04
N PRO A 80 -8.21 8.10 9.33
CA PRO A 80 -7.64 8.91 10.40
C PRO A 80 -6.15 9.20 10.23
N GLU A 81 -5.67 10.27 10.86
CA GLU A 81 -4.25 10.59 10.89
C GLU A 81 -3.51 9.84 12.02
N PRO A 82 -2.23 9.45 11.81
CA PRO A 82 -1.51 9.55 10.54
C PRO A 82 -1.98 8.46 9.57
N LYS A 83 -2.30 8.83 8.32
CA LYS A 83 -2.86 7.87 7.34
C LYS A 83 -1.95 6.65 7.09
N THR A 84 -0.65 6.82 7.25
CA THR A 84 0.37 5.77 7.09
C THR A 84 0.30 4.64 8.12
N ASP A 85 -0.52 4.76 9.16
CA ASP A 85 -0.69 3.72 10.18
C ASP A 85 -1.85 2.76 9.85
N TRP A 86 -2.60 3.01 8.78
CA TRP A 86 -3.81 2.27 8.45
C TRP A 86 -3.62 1.40 7.21
N ASP A 87 -3.94 0.11 7.31
CA ASP A 87 -4.10 -0.78 6.14
C ASP A 87 -5.07 -0.15 5.12
N SER A 88 -6.04 0.62 5.63
CA SER A 88 -7.01 1.27 4.80
C SER A 88 -6.45 2.40 3.92
N ALA A 89 -5.27 2.93 4.22
CA ALA A 89 -4.60 3.85 3.31
C ALA A 89 -3.96 3.08 2.14
N THR A 90 -3.43 1.87 2.39
CA THR A 90 -2.72 1.06 1.38
C THR A 90 -3.61 0.68 0.21
N TRP A 91 -4.73 -0.03 0.46
CA TRP A 91 -5.68 -0.43 -0.58
C TRP A 91 -6.30 0.78 -1.34
N ILE A 92 -6.65 1.89 -0.66
CA ILE A 92 -7.20 3.10 -1.32
C ILE A 92 -6.16 3.75 -2.23
N LEU A 93 -4.93 3.99 -1.75
CA LEU A 93 -3.88 4.58 -2.57
C LEU A 93 -3.46 3.66 -3.72
N THR A 94 -3.59 2.34 -3.54
CA THR A 94 -3.39 1.36 -4.62
C THR A 94 -4.45 1.54 -5.71
N ALA A 95 -5.74 1.63 -5.35
CA ALA A 95 -6.82 1.88 -6.30
C ALA A 95 -6.70 3.24 -7.00
N ILE A 96 -6.31 4.29 -6.25
CA ILE A 96 -6.01 5.61 -6.81
C ILE A 96 -4.87 5.52 -7.82
N GLY A 97 -3.78 4.85 -7.47
CA GLY A 97 -2.62 4.66 -8.34
C GLY A 97 -2.96 3.91 -9.63
N ASP A 98 -3.77 2.86 -9.51
CA ASP A 98 -4.27 2.06 -10.63
C ASP A 98 -5.17 2.88 -11.57
N ALA A 99 -6.15 3.61 -11.01
CA ALA A 99 -7.01 4.50 -11.79
C ALA A 99 -6.23 5.62 -12.48
N ASN A 100 -5.19 6.18 -11.83
CA ASN A 100 -4.30 7.16 -12.46
C ASN A 100 -3.57 6.56 -13.65
N PHE A 101 -3.02 5.35 -13.51
CA PHE A 101 -2.34 4.66 -14.62
C PHE A 101 -3.30 4.37 -15.79
N LEU A 102 -4.47 3.79 -15.51
CA LEU A 102 -5.47 3.49 -16.53
C LEU A 102 -6.00 4.76 -17.21
N GLY A 103 -6.09 5.86 -16.46
CA GLY A 103 -6.40 7.20 -16.95
C GLY A 103 -5.25 7.91 -17.68
N ASN A 104 -4.08 7.28 -17.79
CA ASN A 104 -2.84 7.84 -18.37
C ASN A 104 -2.24 9.04 -17.61
N ASP A 105 -2.64 9.29 -16.36
CA ASP A 105 -1.94 10.22 -15.46
C ASP A 105 -0.83 9.50 -14.68
N PHE A 106 0.19 9.08 -15.41
CA PHE A 106 1.29 8.29 -14.85
C PHE A 106 2.07 9.04 -13.77
N LYS A 107 2.12 10.37 -13.85
CA LYS A 107 2.82 11.18 -12.85
C LYS A 107 2.08 11.13 -11.50
N ALA A 108 0.76 11.33 -11.50
CA ALA A 108 -0.04 11.15 -10.29
C ALA A 108 0.02 9.70 -9.78
N GLY A 109 0.05 8.72 -10.70
CA GLY A 109 0.28 7.32 -10.36
C GLY A 109 1.60 7.08 -9.60
N VAL A 110 2.71 7.67 -10.07
CA VAL A 110 4.00 7.61 -9.35
C VAL A 110 3.88 8.19 -7.95
N ASP A 111 3.31 9.39 -7.81
CA ASP A 111 3.24 10.09 -6.53
C ASP A 111 2.40 9.31 -5.51
N ASN A 112 1.21 8.84 -5.90
CA ASN A 112 0.28 8.14 -5.01
C ASN A 112 0.77 6.74 -4.62
N LEU A 113 1.33 5.98 -5.56
CA LEU A 113 1.86 4.63 -5.26
C LEU A 113 3.17 4.70 -4.47
N THR A 114 3.99 5.75 -4.67
CA THR A 114 5.14 6.00 -3.80
C THR A 114 4.67 6.32 -2.38
N TYR A 115 3.58 7.09 -2.23
CA TYR A 115 3.02 7.35 -0.91
C TYR A 115 2.49 6.07 -0.25
N ALA A 116 1.82 5.20 -1.02
CA ALA A 116 1.35 3.91 -0.54
C ALA A 116 2.46 3.05 0.06
N MET A 117 3.71 3.13 -0.44
CA MET A 117 4.86 2.39 0.10
C MET A 117 5.21 2.74 1.56
N HIS A 118 4.69 3.84 2.09
CA HIS A 118 4.81 4.21 3.49
C HIS A 118 3.70 3.64 4.39
N CYS A 119 2.66 3.03 3.80
CA CYS A 119 1.53 2.45 4.49
C CYS A 119 1.77 0.96 4.80
N PRO A 120 1.02 0.36 5.73
CA PRO A 120 1.26 -0.99 6.19
C PRO A 120 1.04 -2.01 5.06
N GLY A 121 1.89 -3.05 5.02
CA GLY A 121 1.79 -4.14 4.04
C GLY A 121 2.22 -3.80 2.60
N ALA A 122 2.41 -2.52 2.25
CA ALA A 122 2.64 -2.10 0.86
C ALA A 122 3.92 -2.67 0.23
N ILE A 123 5.03 -2.73 0.99
CA ILE A 123 6.32 -3.27 0.53
C ILE A 123 6.23 -4.75 0.12
N GLY A 124 5.28 -5.49 0.69
CA GLY A 124 5.06 -6.90 0.37
C GLY A 124 4.08 -7.12 -0.79
N ASN A 125 3.51 -6.05 -1.35
CA ASN A 125 2.47 -6.14 -2.36
C ASN A 125 3.06 -6.00 -3.77
N ALA A 126 3.08 -7.12 -4.51
CA ALA A 126 3.62 -7.18 -5.86
C ALA A 126 2.89 -6.27 -6.85
N PHE A 127 1.58 -6.09 -6.68
CA PHE A 127 0.77 -5.26 -7.57
C PHE A 127 1.14 -3.78 -7.45
N ILE A 128 1.35 -3.26 -6.23
CA ILE A 128 1.78 -1.87 -6.03
C ILE A 128 3.15 -1.65 -6.69
N HIS A 129 4.10 -2.58 -6.50
CA HIS A 129 5.39 -2.54 -7.18
C HIS A 129 5.26 -2.58 -8.71
N MET A 130 4.40 -3.46 -9.24
CA MET A 130 4.15 -3.55 -10.68
C MET A 130 3.65 -2.19 -11.20
N ARG A 131 2.55 -1.69 -10.63
CA ARG A 131 1.88 -0.48 -11.12
C ARG A 131 2.77 0.75 -10.97
N LEU A 132 3.52 0.86 -9.86
CA LEU A 132 4.49 1.94 -9.68
C LEU A 132 5.60 1.86 -10.73
N GLY A 133 6.13 0.67 -11.00
CA GLY A 133 7.15 0.46 -12.03
C GLY A 133 6.66 0.81 -13.44
N GLN A 134 5.41 0.51 -13.76
CA GLN A 134 4.79 0.89 -15.03
C GLN A 134 4.61 2.41 -15.14
N CYS A 135 4.11 3.09 -14.11
CA CYS A 135 4.04 4.55 -14.06
C CYS A 135 5.43 5.21 -14.22
N GLN A 136 6.47 4.66 -13.57
CA GLN A 136 7.85 5.13 -13.75
C GLN A 136 8.36 4.91 -15.18
N PHE A 137 7.99 3.81 -15.82
CA PHE A 137 8.33 3.52 -17.20
C PHE A 137 7.71 4.56 -18.15
N GLU A 138 6.42 4.82 -18.02
CA GLU A 138 5.69 5.78 -18.87
C GLU A 138 6.17 7.22 -18.68
N THR A 139 6.66 7.56 -17.48
CA THR A 139 7.26 8.87 -17.19
C THR A 139 8.75 8.96 -17.57
N GLY A 140 9.35 7.89 -18.10
CA GLY A 140 10.74 7.86 -18.58
C GLY A 140 11.79 7.61 -17.50
N ASN A 141 11.40 7.34 -16.26
CA ASN A 141 12.29 7.03 -15.14
C ASN A 141 12.71 5.55 -15.17
N LEU A 142 13.39 5.13 -16.23
CA LEU A 142 13.60 3.72 -16.55
C LEU A 142 14.36 2.93 -15.48
N ASP A 143 15.32 3.53 -14.79
CA ASP A 143 16.06 2.83 -13.72
C ASP A 143 15.14 2.54 -12.52
N ARG A 144 14.26 3.49 -12.16
CA ARG A 144 13.25 3.27 -11.12
C ARG A 144 12.18 2.28 -11.54
N ALA A 145 11.78 2.32 -12.81
CA ALA A 145 10.89 1.33 -13.38
C ALA A 145 11.48 -0.08 -13.24
N ALA A 146 12.76 -0.28 -13.59
CA ALA A 146 13.42 -1.57 -13.49
C ALA A 146 13.45 -2.10 -12.04
N ASP A 147 13.75 -1.23 -11.07
CA ASP A 147 13.79 -1.61 -9.65
C ASP A 147 12.42 -2.12 -9.14
N GLU A 148 11.34 -1.39 -9.44
CA GLU A 148 9.99 -1.75 -8.99
C GLU A 148 9.43 -2.98 -9.72
N LEU A 149 9.58 -3.04 -11.04
CA LEU A 149 9.14 -4.19 -11.83
C LEU A 149 9.90 -5.47 -11.44
N THR A 150 11.18 -5.35 -11.04
CA THR A 150 11.96 -6.47 -10.49
C THR A 150 11.38 -6.96 -9.17
N ARG A 151 10.96 -6.06 -8.27
CA ARG A 151 10.29 -6.44 -7.01
C ARG A 151 8.98 -7.17 -7.27
N ALA A 152 8.16 -6.67 -8.18
CA ALA A 152 6.92 -7.34 -8.59
C ALA A 152 7.19 -8.75 -9.14
N TYR A 153 8.15 -8.88 -10.06
CA TYR A 153 8.56 -10.17 -10.63
C TYR A 153 9.12 -11.13 -9.58
N ALA A 154 9.90 -10.64 -8.62
CA ALA A 154 10.47 -11.48 -7.58
C ALA A 154 9.40 -12.05 -6.63
N LEU A 155 8.28 -11.35 -6.46
CA LEU A 155 7.17 -11.77 -5.61
C LEU A 155 6.21 -12.74 -6.32
N GLU A 156 5.84 -12.45 -7.57
CA GLU A 156 4.74 -13.16 -8.28
C GLU A 156 5.14 -13.74 -9.66
N GLY A 157 6.38 -13.55 -10.11
CA GLY A 157 6.88 -14.08 -11.39
C GLY A 157 6.36 -13.32 -12.61
N GLU A 158 6.22 -14.01 -13.75
CA GLU A 158 5.72 -13.41 -15.01
C GLU A 158 4.21 -13.16 -14.99
N GLU A 159 3.45 -13.92 -14.19
CA GLU A 159 1.98 -13.88 -14.18
C GLU A 159 1.42 -12.53 -13.74
N ILE A 160 2.14 -11.79 -12.88
CA ILE A 160 1.74 -10.44 -12.45
C ILE A 160 1.56 -9.48 -13.63
N PHE A 161 2.26 -9.70 -14.76
CA PHE A 161 2.20 -8.84 -15.95
C PHE A 161 1.19 -9.30 -17.01
N SER A 162 0.46 -10.40 -16.76
CA SER A 162 -0.32 -11.09 -17.80
C SER A 162 -1.51 -10.30 -18.36
N GLU A 163 -2.06 -9.38 -17.58
CA GLU A 163 -3.24 -8.58 -17.95
C GLU A 163 -2.87 -7.24 -18.62
N ASP A 164 -1.62 -6.81 -18.51
CA ASP A 164 -1.15 -5.51 -19.01
C ASP A 164 -0.41 -5.62 -20.36
N ALA A 165 -0.12 -4.46 -20.96
CA ALA A 165 0.66 -4.40 -22.19
C ALA A 165 2.05 -5.08 -22.02
N PRO A 166 2.49 -5.92 -22.98
CA PRO A 166 3.70 -6.73 -22.83
C PRO A 166 4.99 -5.91 -22.69
N LYS A 167 4.97 -4.63 -23.11
CA LYS A 167 6.12 -3.71 -23.08
C LYS A 167 6.82 -3.63 -21.72
N TYR A 168 6.09 -3.79 -20.62
CA TYR A 168 6.66 -3.69 -19.27
C TYR A 168 7.51 -4.91 -18.92
N LEU A 169 7.01 -6.12 -19.19
CA LEU A 169 7.77 -7.34 -18.99
C LEU A 169 8.92 -7.45 -20.00
N GLU A 170 8.69 -7.06 -21.25
CA GLU A 170 9.74 -7.00 -22.28
C GLU A 170 10.87 -6.05 -21.86
N PHE A 171 10.53 -4.84 -21.38
CA PHE A 171 11.49 -3.91 -20.82
C PHE A 171 12.25 -4.53 -19.64
N LEU A 172 11.55 -5.14 -18.68
CA LEU A 172 12.18 -5.77 -17.53
C LEU A 172 13.17 -6.86 -17.95
N LYS A 173 12.82 -7.71 -18.92
CA LYS A 173 13.69 -8.77 -19.46
C LYS A 173 14.98 -8.22 -20.10
N THR A 174 15.05 -6.94 -20.47
CA THR A 174 16.32 -6.30 -20.88
C THR A 174 17.22 -5.89 -19.71
N ARG A 175 16.67 -5.83 -18.50
CA ARG A 175 17.33 -5.34 -17.28
C ARG A 175 17.72 -6.45 -16.30
N ILE A 176 17.03 -7.59 -16.32
CA ILE A 176 17.30 -8.72 -15.44
C ILE A 176 17.68 -9.98 -16.22
N THR A 177 18.47 -10.84 -15.61
CA THR A 177 18.69 -12.21 -16.10
C THR A 177 17.61 -13.12 -15.51
N THR A 178 16.79 -13.73 -16.37
CA THR A 178 15.73 -14.67 -15.95
C THR A 178 16.22 -16.12 -15.88
N GLU A 179 17.44 -16.40 -16.38
CA GLU A 179 18.07 -17.72 -16.27
C GLU A 179 18.63 -17.96 -14.85
N PRO A 180 18.41 -19.14 -14.26
CA PRO A 180 19.02 -19.47 -12.98
C PRO A 180 20.55 -19.44 -13.11
N PRO A 181 21.29 -18.96 -12.09
CA PRO A 181 22.73 -18.90 -12.14
C PRO A 181 23.30 -20.30 -12.38
N GLN A 182 24.13 -20.44 -13.42
CA GLN A 182 24.80 -21.70 -13.69
C GLN A 182 25.73 -22.04 -12.52
N LYS A 183 25.42 -23.11 -11.80
CA LYS A 183 26.29 -23.61 -10.72
C LYS A 183 27.61 -24.08 -11.32
N LYS A 184 28.69 -23.35 -11.06
CA LYS A 184 30.04 -23.86 -11.34
C LYS A 184 30.28 -25.10 -10.47
N PRO A 185 30.76 -26.22 -11.04
CA PRO A 185 31.04 -27.41 -10.25
C PRO A 185 32.08 -27.10 -9.17
N TRP A 186 31.85 -27.55 -7.93
CA TRP A 186 32.71 -27.24 -6.77
C TRP A 186 34.16 -27.73 -6.91
N TRP A 187 34.44 -28.58 -7.90
CA TRP A 187 35.75 -29.17 -8.22
C TRP A 187 36.52 -28.46 -9.35
N LYS A 188 35.99 -27.40 -9.95
CA LYS A 188 36.70 -26.60 -10.95
C LYS A 188 37.13 -25.26 -10.35
N TRP A 189 38.36 -25.23 -9.81
CA TRP A 189 39.13 -24.03 -9.48
C TRP A 189 40.49 -24.13 -10.17
#